data_AF-A0A0G1TML0-F1
#
_entry.id   AF-A0A0G1TML0-F1
#
_cell.length_a   1.000
_cell.length_b   1.000
_cell.length_c   1.000
_cell.angle_alpha   90.00
_cell.angle_beta   90.00
_cell.angle_gamma   90.00
#
_symmetry.space_group_name_H-M   'P 1'
#
loop_
_entity.id
_entity.type
_entity.pdbx_description
1 polymer ?
#
loop_
_entity_poly.entity_id
_entity_poly.type
_entity_poly.pdbx_seq_one_letter_code
_entity_poly.pdbx_strand_id
1 'polypeptide(L)'
;MEQHPVPQNISSYEFRLVGDMTLKQFLQLAGGIVLAFIFFRLPIPVILKYPLVFVSAVTGAAMAFLPISGRPFTAWLTAFIRAVYSPTQYLWVLTPIEVASPPIVTPPPSPPQPSAPGFISFFKSRFARKASPPVTTAPAPPLPQPTVVTPPQPTPPPAPDTPAQPSPPVPPAPSPPPAVPQPAPTLAQPKPPVKIIDVPLTPAGPAPVASPPPPASQASPLPSIPSPDQPNVLVGQVNDLTGSPLSGVTLEIVDSTTGIPARALRTNRLGQFQIAIPLPPGSYVINAEKEGLLFDPVSVTVANSVIPPIAITAKPAISSQLIPDPLALSP
;
A
#
# COMPACT_ATOMS: atom_id res chain seq x y z
N MET A 1 29.58 -14.77 5.08
CA MET A 1 28.48 -13.94 4.54
C MET A 1 27.37 -14.01 5.56
N GLU A 2 27.31 -13.01 6.45
CA GLU A 2 26.24 -12.95 7.44
C GLU A 2 24.96 -12.52 6.72
N GLN A 3 23.93 -13.36 6.79
CA GLN A 3 22.65 -13.16 6.14
C GLN A 3 21.90 -12.06 6.92
N HIS A 4 21.87 -10.83 6.40
CA HIS A 4 21.02 -9.79 6.95
C HIS A 4 19.54 -10.18 6.75
N PRO A 5 18.70 -10.11 7.80
CA PRO A 5 17.29 -10.47 7.69
C PRO A 5 16.57 -9.51 6.74
N VAL A 6 15.78 -10.08 5.82
CA VAL A 6 14.97 -9.34 4.86
C VAL A 6 13.90 -8.54 5.62
N PRO A 7 13.73 -7.24 5.34
CA PRO A 7 12.70 -6.43 5.99
C PRO A 7 11.33 -7.06 5.77
N GLN A 8 10.64 -7.40 6.87
CA GLN A 8 9.28 -7.91 6.79
C GLN A 8 8.34 -6.83 6.28
N ASN A 9 7.43 -7.21 5.38
CA ASN A 9 6.41 -6.31 4.86
C ASN A 9 5.50 -5.83 6.00
N ILE A 10 5.60 -4.54 6.33
CA ILE A 10 4.73 -3.84 7.29
C ILE A 10 3.32 -3.56 6.74
N SER A 11 3.02 -3.98 5.51
CA SER A 11 1.75 -3.68 4.81
C SER A 11 0.59 -4.61 5.19
N SER A 12 0.83 -5.68 5.95
CA SER A 12 -0.21 -6.65 6.35
C SER A 12 -0.89 -6.34 7.68
N TYR A 13 -0.74 -5.12 8.22
CA TYR A 13 -1.42 -4.72 9.45
C TYR A 13 -2.87 -4.31 9.17
N GLU A 14 -3.83 -5.17 9.52
CA GLU A 14 -5.25 -4.77 9.56
C GLU A 14 -5.55 -4.03 10.86
N PHE A 15 -6.17 -2.85 10.76
CA PHE A 15 -6.54 -2.05 11.92
C PHE A 15 -7.56 -2.79 12.78
N ARG A 16 -7.13 -3.12 14.01
CA ARG A 16 -7.97 -3.70 15.06
C ARG A 16 -8.63 -2.56 15.83
N LEU A 17 -9.95 -2.43 15.72
CA LEU A 17 -10.69 -1.31 16.34
C LEU A 17 -11.12 -1.66 17.78
N VAL A 18 -11.61 -2.88 17.99
CA VAL A 18 -12.16 -3.33 19.28
C VAL A 18 -11.49 -4.65 19.65
N GLY A 19 -10.53 -4.60 20.57
CA GLY A 19 -9.74 -5.77 20.98
C GLY A 19 -8.92 -6.36 19.83
N ASP A 20 -8.99 -7.69 19.67
CA ASP A 20 -8.30 -8.44 18.60
C ASP A 20 -9.02 -8.36 17.23
N MET A 21 -10.16 -7.67 17.16
CA MET A 21 -11.02 -7.67 15.96
C MET A 21 -10.78 -6.47 15.05
N THR A 22 -10.78 -6.73 13.74
CA THR A 22 -10.73 -5.68 12.72
C THR A 22 -12.08 -4.99 12.54
N LEU A 23 -12.09 -3.77 12.00
CA LEU A 23 -13.33 -3.02 11.76
C LEU A 23 -14.34 -3.81 10.92
N LYS A 24 -13.86 -4.57 9.93
CA LYS A 24 -14.72 -5.41 9.07
C LYS A 24 -15.38 -6.54 9.87
N GLN A 25 -14.61 -7.25 10.69
CA GLN A 25 -15.11 -8.34 11.53
C GLN A 25 -16.13 -7.85 12.54
N PHE A 26 -15.88 -6.68 13.15
CA PHE A 26 -16.83 -6.05 14.06
C PHE A 26 -18.17 -5.74 13.38
N LEU A 27 -18.14 -5.13 12.18
CA LEU A 27 -19.36 -4.81 11.44
C LEU A 27 -20.12 -6.07 10.99
N GLN A 28 -19.42 -7.14 10.62
CA GLN A 28 -20.05 -8.41 10.26
C GLN A 28 -20.75 -9.07 11.45
N LEU A 29 -20.09 -9.11 12.62
CA LEU A 29 -20.70 -9.61 13.84
C LEU A 29 -21.90 -8.76 14.26
N ALA A 30 -21.75 -7.44 14.27
CA ALA A 30 -22.81 -6.50 14.60
C ALA A 30 -24.00 -6.65 13.63
N GLY A 31 -23.75 -6.78 12.33
CA GLY A 31 -24.77 -7.03 11.32
C GLY A 31 -25.57 -8.31 11.58
N GLY A 32 -24.90 -9.40 11.95
CA GLY A 32 -25.57 -10.66 12.30
C GLY A 32 -26.43 -10.57 13.56
N ILE A 33 -25.98 -9.81 14.57
CA ILE A 33 -26.74 -9.55 15.81
C ILE A 33 -27.96 -8.65 15.51
N VAL A 34 -27.78 -7.60 14.70
CA VAL A 34 -28.89 -6.71 14.29
C VAL A 34 -29.92 -7.50 13.49
N LEU A 35 -29.50 -8.35 12.56
CA LEU A 35 -30.40 -9.22 11.80
C LEU A 35 -31.13 -10.22 12.70
N ALA A 36 -30.44 -10.79 13.69
CA ALA A 36 -31.05 -11.65 14.70
C ALA A 36 -32.09 -10.89 15.54
N PHE A 37 -31.82 -9.64 15.90
CA PHE A 37 -32.76 -8.77 16.60
C PHE A 37 -33.99 -8.43 15.74
N ILE A 38 -33.81 -8.20 14.43
CA ILE A 38 -34.91 -8.00 13.49
C ILE A 38 -35.82 -9.25 13.48
N PHE A 39 -35.26 -10.45 13.32
CA PHE A 39 -36.05 -11.68 13.36
C PHE A 39 -36.76 -11.90 14.70
N PHE A 40 -36.15 -11.47 15.81
CA PHE A 40 -36.78 -11.52 17.12
C PHE A 40 -37.97 -10.55 17.24
N ARG A 41 -37.93 -9.41 16.53
CA ARG A 41 -38.99 -8.39 16.49
C ARG A 41 -40.14 -8.72 15.53
N LEU A 42 -39.92 -9.56 14.52
CA LEU A 42 -40.97 -9.96 13.60
C LEU A 42 -42.00 -10.88 14.31
N PRO A 43 -43.30 -10.75 14.02
CA PRO A 43 -44.36 -11.61 14.58
C PRO A 43 -44.42 -12.98 13.88
N ILE A 44 -43.33 -13.75 13.95
CA ILE A 44 -43.21 -15.11 13.39
C ILE A 44 -43.56 -16.15 14.48
N PRO A 45 -44.20 -17.30 14.15
CA PRO A 45 -44.42 -18.38 15.11
C PRO A 45 -43.14 -18.78 15.86
N VAL A 46 -43.29 -19.05 17.16
CA VAL A 46 -42.19 -19.27 18.11
C VAL A 46 -41.25 -20.39 17.66
N ILE A 47 -41.80 -21.43 17.02
CA ILE A 47 -41.05 -22.59 16.51
C ILE A 47 -40.00 -22.21 15.46
N LEU A 48 -40.28 -21.20 14.62
CA LEU A 48 -39.39 -20.75 13.56
C LEU A 48 -38.53 -19.56 14.01
N LYS A 49 -39.04 -18.76 14.95
CA LYS A 49 -38.36 -17.56 15.45
C LYS A 49 -36.99 -17.88 16.05
N TYR A 50 -36.91 -18.78 17.02
CA TYR A 50 -35.66 -19.04 17.73
C TYR A 50 -34.56 -19.68 16.86
N PRO A 51 -34.86 -20.67 16.00
CA PRO A 51 -33.87 -21.18 15.05
C PRO A 51 -33.33 -20.09 14.11
N LEU A 52 -34.19 -19.20 13.61
CA LEU A 52 -33.78 -18.15 12.68
C LEU A 52 -32.87 -17.11 13.35
N VAL A 53 -33.20 -16.73 14.59
CA VAL A 53 -32.36 -15.87 15.43
C VAL A 53 -31.00 -16.53 15.68
N PHE A 54 -30.98 -17.82 16.04
CA PHE A 54 -29.76 -18.58 16.29
C PHE A 54 -28.87 -18.67 15.05
N VAL A 55 -29.43 -19.06 13.90
CA VAL A 55 -28.69 -19.17 12.63
C VAL A 55 -28.14 -17.81 12.20
N SER A 56 -28.92 -16.73 12.34
CA SER A 56 -28.45 -15.37 12.04
C SER A 56 -27.27 -14.97 12.91
N ALA A 57 -27.34 -15.20 14.22
CA ALA A 57 -26.28 -14.86 15.16
C ALA A 57 -25.00 -15.69 14.91
N VAL A 58 -25.15 -17.01 14.74
CA VAL A 58 -24.02 -17.92 14.44
C VAL A 58 -23.37 -17.57 13.11
N THR A 59 -24.16 -17.25 12.08
CA THR A 59 -23.62 -16.85 10.78
C THR A 59 -22.82 -15.54 10.89
N GLY A 60 -23.32 -14.55 11.65
CA GLY A 60 -22.58 -13.31 11.91
C GLY A 60 -21.24 -13.55 12.62
N ALA A 61 -21.22 -14.44 13.61
CA ALA A 61 -19.99 -14.83 14.30
C ALA A 61 -19.02 -15.61 13.38
N ALA A 62 -19.54 -16.56 12.60
CA ALA A 62 -18.74 -17.33 11.64
C ALA A 62 -18.10 -16.40 10.58
N MET A 63 -18.84 -15.41 10.07
CA MET A 63 -18.30 -14.42 9.15
C MET A 63 -17.11 -13.64 9.73
N ALA A 64 -17.19 -13.27 11.00
CA ALA A 64 -16.17 -12.47 11.67
C ALA A 64 -14.92 -13.27 12.09
N PHE A 65 -15.10 -14.52 12.53
CA PHE A 65 -14.04 -15.26 13.23
C PHE A 65 -13.57 -16.56 12.55
N LEU A 66 -14.31 -17.11 11.58
CA LEU A 66 -13.92 -18.36 10.93
C LEU A 66 -13.22 -18.10 9.59
N PRO A 67 -11.88 -18.16 9.51
CA PRO A 67 -11.21 -18.27 8.22
C PRO A 67 -11.39 -19.67 7.62
N ILE A 68 -11.67 -19.77 6.32
CA ILE A 68 -11.72 -21.03 5.58
C ILE A 68 -10.53 -21.06 4.62
N SER A 69 -9.69 -22.09 4.73
CA SER A 69 -8.53 -22.32 3.85
C SER A 69 -7.62 -21.09 3.71
N GLY A 70 -7.38 -20.37 4.81
CA GLY A 70 -6.53 -19.17 4.84
C GLY A 70 -7.15 -17.91 4.23
N ARG A 71 -8.45 -17.91 3.94
CA ARG A 71 -9.20 -16.73 3.44
C ARG A 71 -10.33 -16.38 4.40
N PRO A 72 -10.69 -15.09 4.54
CA PRO A 72 -11.84 -14.70 5.35
C PRO A 72 -13.12 -15.31 4.77
N PHE A 73 -14.02 -15.79 5.63
CA PHE A 73 -15.27 -16.46 5.24
C PHE A 73 -16.07 -15.66 4.19
N THR A 74 -16.12 -14.33 4.34
CA THR A 74 -16.84 -13.47 3.39
C THR A 74 -16.28 -13.58 1.97
N ALA A 75 -14.95 -13.64 1.81
CA ALA A 75 -14.32 -13.79 0.49
C ALA A 75 -14.56 -15.18 -0.09
N TRP A 76 -14.59 -16.20 0.76
CA TRP A 76 -14.97 -17.54 0.35
C TRP A 76 -16.44 -17.58 -0.10
N LEU A 77 -17.35 -16.96 0.65
CA LEU A 77 -18.78 -16.94 0.36
C LEU A 77 -19.08 -16.17 -0.94
N THR A 78 -18.43 -15.02 -1.18
CA THR A 78 -18.62 -14.28 -2.43
C THR A 78 -18.08 -15.06 -3.62
N ALA A 79 -16.93 -15.73 -3.49
CA ALA A 79 -16.40 -16.62 -4.51
C ALA A 79 -17.33 -17.81 -4.77
N PHE A 80 -17.91 -18.39 -3.72
CA PHE A 80 -18.88 -19.48 -3.82
C PHE A 80 -20.13 -19.05 -4.59
N ILE A 81 -20.77 -17.94 -4.19
CA ILE A 81 -21.96 -17.42 -4.89
C ILE A 81 -21.62 -17.11 -6.36
N ARG A 82 -20.48 -16.45 -6.60
CA ARG A 82 -20.02 -16.16 -7.97
C ARG A 82 -19.80 -17.44 -8.77
N ALA A 83 -19.23 -18.49 -8.16
CA ALA A 83 -19.00 -19.76 -8.83
C ALA A 83 -20.30 -20.50 -9.16
N VAL A 84 -21.31 -20.44 -8.26
CA VAL A 84 -22.62 -21.07 -8.47
C VAL A 84 -23.35 -20.43 -9.66
N TYR A 85 -23.26 -19.11 -9.81
CA TYR A 85 -23.94 -18.38 -10.90
C TYR A 85 -23.04 -18.10 -12.11
N SER A 86 -21.75 -18.44 -12.07
CA SER A 86 -20.87 -18.23 -13.21
C SER A 86 -21.11 -19.29 -14.28
N PRO A 87 -21.05 -18.90 -15.58
CA PRO A 87 -21.07 -19.88 -16.65
C PRO A 87 -19.86 -20.82 -16.54
N THR A 88 -20.09 -22.12 -16.65
CA THR A 88 -19.04 -23.15 -16.62
C THR A 88 -18.31 -23.31 -17.96
N GLN A 89 -18.72 -22.55 -18.99
CA GLN A 89 -18.12 -22.58 -20.31
C GLN A 89 -17.43 -21.25 -20.60
N TYR A 90 -16.10 -21.31 -20.74
CA TYR A 90 -15.29 -20.20 -21.23
C TYR A 90 -14.94 -20.47 -22.68
N LEU A 91 -15.27 -19.53 -23.57
CA LEU A 91 -14.75 -19.53 -24.93
C LEU A 91 -13.36 -18.92 -24.92
N TRP A 92 -12.41 -19.60 -25.55
CA TRP A 92 -11.08 -19.05 -25.77
C TRP A 92 -11.20 -17.90 -26.77
N VAL A 93 -11.01 -16.67 -26.30
CA VAL A 93 -10.89 -15.49 -27.14
C VAL A 93 -9.42 -15.16 -27.26
N LEU A 94 -8.89 -15.21 -28.48
CA LEU A 94 -7.58 -14.66 -28.80
C LEU A 94 -7.68 -13.15 -28.62
N THR A 95 -7.21 -12.62 -27.49
CA THR A 95 -7.04 -11.18 -27.32
C THR A 95 -6.05 -10.71 -28.38
N PRO A 96 -6.43 -9.83 -29.32
CA PRO A 96 -5.46 -9.19 -30.18
C PRO A 96 -4.52 -8.45 -29.26
N ILE A 97 -3.26 -8.84 -29.24
CA ILE A 97 -2.22 -8.03 -28.62
C ILE A 97 -2.26 -6.75 -29.45
N GLU A 98 -2.84 -5.69 -28.91
CA GLU A 98 -2.60 -4.35 -29.39
C GLU A 98 -1.13 -4.11 -29.09
N VAL A 99 -0.30 -4.53 -30.04
CA VAL A 99 1.10 -4.15 -30.10
C VAL A 99 1.03 -2.65 -30.10
N ALA A 100 1.30 -2.05 -28.93
CA ALA A 100 1.52 -0.62 -28.82
C ALA A 100 2.50 -0.31 -29.94
N SER A 101 2.01 0.34 -30.99
CA SER A 101 2.81 0.76 -32.11
C SER A 101 4.02 1.46 -31.49
N PRO A 102 5.26 0.99 -31.72
CA PRO A 102 6.40 1.75 -31.24
C PRO A 102 6.21 3.18 -31.72
N PRO A 103 6.50 4.20 -30.88
CA PRO A 103 6.33 5.59 -31.29
C PRO A 103 7.00 5.74 -32.65
N ILE A 104 6.22 6.15 -33.65
CA ILE A 104 6.74 6.48 -34.97
C ILE A 104 7.73 7.61 -34.72
N VAL A 105 9.01 7.26 -34.63
CA VAL A 105 10.09 8.22 -34.74
C VAL A 105 10.02 8.68 -36.18
N THR A 106 9.31 9.77 -36.42
CA THR A 106 9.40 10.49 -37.69
C THR A 106 10.87 10.81 -37.91
N PRO A 107 11.54 10.24 -38.93
CA PRO A 107 12.88 10.68 -39.24
C PRO A 107 12.82 12.18 -39.61
N PRO A 108 13.81 12.98 -39.19
CA PRO A 108 13.85 14.39 -39.55
C PRO A 108 13.79 14.56 -41.07
N PRO A 109 13.17 15.64 -41.56
CA PRO A 109 13.01 15.87 -43.00
C PRO A 109 14.37 15.90 -43.67
N SER A 110 14.60 14.95 -44.57
CA SER A 110 15.81 14.89 -45.39
C SER A 110 15.80 16.06 -46.40
N PRO A 111 16.93 16.74 -46.65
CA PRO A 111 17.00 17.83 -47.60
C PRO A 111 16.67 17.35 -49.03
N PRO A 112 16.16 18.25 -49.91
CA PRO A 112 15.64 17.88 -51.22
C PRO A 112 16.75 17.37 -52.14
N GLN A 113 16.64 16.10 -52.56
CA GLN A 113 17.55 15.49 -53.54
C GLN A 113 16.93 15.52 -54.95
N PRO A 114 17.70 15.81 -56.02
CA PRO A 114 17.17 15.99 -57.37
C PRO A 114 16.67 14.67 -57.98
N SER A 115 15.55 14.78 -58.69
CA SER A 115 14.92 13.71 -59.46
C SER A 115 15.83 13.18 -60.58
N ALA A 116 16.04 11.86 -60.62
CA ALA A 116 16.48 11.14 -61.82
C ALA A 116 15.43 10.07 -62.22
N PRO A 117 15.16 9.85 -63.51
CA PRO A 117 14.01 9.07 -63.96
C PRO A 117 14.34 7.58 -64.20
N GLY A 118 13.41 6.72 -63.77
CA GLY A 118 13.00 5.52 -64.52
C GLY A 118 13.82 4.24 -64.32
N PHE A 119 13.34 3.34 -63.45
CA PHE A 119 13.77 1.93 -63.46
C PHE A 119 12.66 0.93 -63.12
N ILE A 120 11.40 1.22 -63.48
CA ILE A 120 10.30 0.26 -63.35
C ILE A 120 9.84 -0.18 -64.73
N SER A 121 10.52 -1.17 -65.32
CA SER A 121 10.05 -1.85 -66.52
C SER A 121 10.59 -3.27 -66.65
N PHE A 122 10.66 -4.04 -65.57
CA PHE A 122 10.86 -5.49 -65.70
C PHE A 122 10.00 -6.26 -64.69
N PHE A 123 9.31 -7.29 -65.20
CA PHE A 123 8.52 -8.31 -64.47
C PHE A 123 7.01 -8.08 -64.26
N LYS A 124 6.30 -7.66 -65.29
CA LYS A 124 4.90 -8.10 -65.51
C LYS A 124 4.68 -8.55 -66.95
N SER A 125 4.92 -9.83 -67.24
CA SER A 125 4.27 -10.54 -68.36
C SER A 125 4.76 -11.99 -68.49
N ARG A 126 4.08 -12.93 -67.81
CA ARG A 126 3.72 -14.23 -68.40
C ARG A 126 2.44 -14.74 -67.76
N PHE A 127 1.35 -14.15 -68.24
CA PHE A 127 0.01 -14.73 -68.17
C PHE A 127 -0.01 -16.06 -68.96
N ALA A 128 -0.51 -17.09 -68.30
CA ALA A 128 -1.65 -17.91 -68.73
C ALA A 128 -1.50 -19.07 -69.75
N ARG A 129 -2.21 -20.15 -69.38
CA ARG A 129 -2.83 -21.26 -70.16
C ARG A 129 -1.90 -22.42 -70.60
N LYS A 130 -2.30 -23.70 -70.60
CA LYS A 130 -3.47 -24.50 -70.13
C LYS A 130 -3.15 -25.96 -70.50
N ALA A 131 -3.52 -26.95 -69.67
CA ALA A 131 -3.90 -28.35 -70.00
C ALA A 131 -3.37 -29.39 -68.98
N SER A 132 -4.26 -30.29 -68.56
CA SER A 132 -4.00 -31.58 -67.89
C SER A 132 -4.58 -32.69 -68.79
N PRO A 133 -4.41 -34.02 -68.54
CA PRO A 133 -3.36 -34.83 -67.87
C PRO A 133 -2.88 -35.99 -68.84
N PRO A 134 -2.23 -37.13 -68.46
CA PRO A 134 -2.69 -38.14 -67.49
C PRO A 134 -1.61 -38.68 -66.51
N VAL A 135 -2.13 -39.45 -65.57
CA VAL A 135 -1.51 -40.22 -64.49
C VAL A 135 -0.32 -41.08 -64.92
N THR A 136 0.77 -41.04 -64.15
CA THR A 136 1.54 -42.25 -63.80
C THR A 136 2.10 -42.10 -62.39
N THR A 137 1.78 -43.12 -61.61
CA THR A 137 2.01 -43.36 -60.21
C THR A 137 3.51 -43.48 -59.90
N ALA A 138 4.00 -42.70 -58.93
CA ALA A 138 5.24 -42.99 -58.21
C ALA A 138 4.92 -42.97 -56.70
N PRO A 139 5.36 -43.99 -55.92
CA PRO A 139 4.99 -44.11 -54.52
C PRO A 139 5.64 -42.98 -53.71
N ALA A 140 4.81 -42.24 -52.97
CA ALA A 140 5.28 -41.27 -51.99
C ALA A 140 6.02 -42.00 -50.85
N PRO A 141 7.17 -41.46 -50.39
CA PRO A 141 7.84 -41.98 -49.19
C PRO A 141 6.92 -41.84 -47.97
N PRO A 142 6.94 -42.79 -47.02
CA PRO A 142 6.11 -42.70 -45.83
C PRO A 142 6.50 -41.48 -45.02
N LEU A 143 5.53 -40.58 -44.82
CA LEU A 143 5.62 -39.49 -43.85
C LEU A 143 5.88 -40.07 -42.45
N PRO A 144 6.74 -39.46 -41.63
CA PRO A 144 6.99 -39.90 -40.26
C PRO A 144 5.68 -39.81 -39.47
N GLN A 145 5.23 -40.96 -38.95
CA GLN A 145 4.10 -41.01 -38.03
C GLN A 145 4.48 -40.28 -36.72
N PRO A 146 3.53 -39.57 -36.09
CA PRO A 146 3.75 -38.95 -34.80
C PRO A 146 4.05 -40.03 -33.74
N THR A 147 5.18 -39.86 -33.05
CA THR A 147 5.59 -40.64 -31.89
C THR A 147 4.45 -40.67 -30.86
N VAL A 148 3.89 -41.86 -30.62
CA VAL A 148 3.03 -42.09 -29.46
C VAL A 148 3.94 -42.04 -28.23
N VAL A 149 3.92 -40.93 -27.51
CA VAL A 149 4.53 -40.85 -26.18
C VAL A 149 3.65 -41.67 -25.25
N THR A 150 4.11 -42.87 -24.90
CA THR A 150 3.51 -43.70 -23.86
C THR A 150 3.65 -42.98 -22.51
N PRO A 151 2.58 -42.80 -21.73
CA PRO A 151 2.69 -42.33 -20.35
C PRO A 151 3.54 -43.32 -19.53
N PRO A 152 4.44 -42.85 -18.64
CA PRO A 152 5.13 -43.74 -17.73
C PRO A 152 4.11 -44.44 -16.82
N GLN A 153 4.18 -45.76 -16.81
CA GLN A 153 3.38 -46.63 -15.95
C GLN A 153 3.68 -46.33 -14.47
N PRO A 154 2.67 -46.24 -13.58
CA PRO A 154 2.90 -46.09 -12.15
C PRO A 154 3.64 -47.31 -11.60
N THR A 155 4.76 -47.05 -10.92
CA THR A 155 5.48 -48.02 -10.11
C THR A 155 4.54 -48.60 -9.04
N PRO A 156 4.58 -49.91 -8.76
CA PRO A 156 3.87 -50.47 -7.61
C PRO A 156 4.42 -49.84 -6.31
N PRO A 157 3.56 -49.56 -5.32
CA PRO A 157 3.99 -49.00 -4.04
C PRO A 157 4.96 -49.95 -3.34
N PRO A 158 5.98 -49.44 -2.63
CA PRO A 158 6.82 -50.26 -1.77
C PRO A 158 5.95 -50.94 -0.69
N ALA A 159 6.36 -52.15 -0.31
CA ALA A 159 5.69 -52.97 0.70
C ALA A 159 5.48 -52.19 2.02
N PRO A 160 4.45 -52.54 2.82
CA PRO A 160 4.26 -51.94 4.13
C PRO A 160 5.51 -52.16 4.98
N ASP A 161 6.17 -51.07 5.37
CA ASP A 161 7.11 -51.11 6.47
C ASP A 161 6.36 -51.66 7.68
N THR A 162 6.84 -52.81 8.16
CA THR A 162 6.47 -53.36 9.45
C THR A 162 6.65 -52.26 10.49
N PRO A 163 5.69 -52.00 11.39
CA PRO A 163 5.85 -50.98 12.42
C PRO A 163 7.14 -51.24 13.20
N ALA A 164 8.11 -50.35 13.07
CA ALA A 164 9.18 -50.25 14.03
C ALA A 164 8.52 -50.01 15.39
N GLN A 165 8.66 -51.00 16.26
CA GLN A 165 8.23 -50.99 17.64
C GLN A 165 8.65 -49.65 18.29
N PRO A 166 7.74 -48.91 18.95
CA PRO A 166 8.11 -47.69 19.63
C PRO A 166 9.15 -48.00 20.70
N SER A 167 10.31 -47.38 20.58
CA SER A 167 11.27 -47.26 21.68
C SER A 167 10.53 -46.73 22.92
N PRO A 168 10.75 -47.29 24.12
CA PRO A 168 10.14 -46.77 25.32
C PRO A 168 10.46 -45.27 25.48
N PRO A 169 9.54 -44.46 26.02
CA PRO A 169 9.79 -43.03 26.21
C PRO A 169 11.03 -42.85 27.06
N VAL A 170 12.01 -42.11 26.56
CA VAL A 170 13.05 -41.54 27.41
C VAL A 170 12.33 -40.71 28.48
N PRO A 171 12.54 -40.97 29.78
CA PRO A 171 11.92 -40.17 30.82
C PRO A 171 12.30 -38.70 30.63
N PRO A 172 11.35 -37.76 30.78
CA PRO A 172 11.67 -36.34 30.69
C PRO A 172 12.77 -36.02 31.72
N ALA A 173 13.84 -35.40 31.26
CA ALA A 173 14.82 -34.80 32.15
C ALA A 173 14.10 -33.91 33.16
N PRO A 174 14.50 -33.91 34.45
CA PRO A 174 13.84 -33.13 35.47
C PRO A 174 13.84 -31.66 35.08
N SER A 175 12.64 -31.08 35.04
CA SER A 175 12.42 -29.64 34.88
C SER A 175 13.32 -28.88 35.86
N PRO A 176 14.03 -27.82 35.45
CA PRO A 176 14.68 -26.95 36.41
C PRO A 176 13.63 -26.43 37.41
N PRO A 177 13.98 -26.34 38.71
CA PRO A 177 13.04 -25.95 39.76
C PRO A 177 12.43 -24.57 39.45
N PRO A 178 11.18 -24.30 39.90
CA PRO A 178 10.53 -23.02 39.71
C PRO A 178 11.46 -21.90 40.19
N ALA A 179 11.77 -20.95 39.29
CA ALA A 179 12.41 -19.71 39.69
C ALA A 179 11.50 -19.04 40.72
N VAL A 180 11.98 -19.02 41.96
CA VAL A 180 11.41 -18.24 43.05
C VAL A 180 11.21 -16.81 42.53
N PRO A 181 10.05 -16.17 42.74
CA PRO A 181 9.86 -14.78 42.37
C PRO A 181 10.93 -13.93 43.06
N GLN A 182 11.88 -13.40 42.29
CA GLN A 182 12.73 -12.34 42.78
C GLN A 182 11.84 -11.15 43.16
N PRO A 183 11.91 -10.63 44.40
CA PRO A 183 11.24 -9.40 44.76
C PRO A 183 11.73 -8.27 43.86
N ALA A 184 10.80 -7.54 43.25
CA ALA A 184 11.07 -6.34 42.48
C ALA A 184 11.97 -5.36 43.27
N PRO A 185 12.92 -4.66 42.62
CA PRO A 185 13.60 -3.55 43.27
C PRO A 185 12.58 -2.47 43.65
N THR A 186 12.40 -2.32 44.96
CA THR A 186 11.66 -1.24 45.59
C THR A 186 12.18 0.10 45.09
N LEU A 187 11.28 0.89 44.47
CA LEU A 187 11.48 2.31 44.23
C LEU A 187 11.79 2.98 45.58
N ALA A 188 12.98 3.54 45.68
CA ALA A 188 13.42 4.33 46.82
C ALA A 188 12.46 5.49 47.07
N GLN A 189 12.01 5.59 48.32
CA GLN A 189 11.24 6.70 48.87
C GLN A 189 12.02 8.02 48.75
N PRO A 190 11.38 9.15 48.41
CA PRO A 190 11.88 10.46 48.77
C PRO A 190 11.55 10.74 50.25
N LYS A 191 12.61 10.88 51.05
CA LYS A 191 12.60 11.40 52.42
C LYS A 191 12.28 12.92 52.41
N PRO A 192 11.51 13.46 53.36
CA PRO A 192 11.22 14.89 53.44
C PRO A 192 12.35 15.66 54.15
N PRO A 193 12.51 16.97 53.88
CA PRO A 193 13.02 17.89 54.89
C PRO A 193 12.05 19.07 55.11
N VAL A 194 11.48 19.20 56.31
CA VAL A 194 11.90 20.07 57.44
C VAL A 194 11.29 21.48 57.41
N LYS A 195 10.71 21.78 58.57
CA LYS A 195 9.98 22.94 59.10
C LYS A 195 10.85 24.20 59.26
N ILE A 196 10.29 25.37 58.91
CA ILE A 196 10.73 26.71 59.35
C ILE A 196 9.43 27.47 59.72
N ILE A 197 9.03 27.45 61.01
CA ILE A 197 9.10 28.53 62.02
C ILE A 197 8.07 29.65 61.78
N ASP A 198 7.26 29.85 62.82
CA ASP A 198 6.09 30.71 63.00
C ASP A 198 6.39 32.21 63.31
N VAL A 199 5.52 33.10 62.78
CA VAL A 199 4.85 34.29 63.41
C VAL A 199 5.68 35.61 63.61
N PRO A 200 5.11 36.87 63.64
CA PRO A 200 3.71 37.36 63.59
C PRO A 200 3.33 38.51 62.59
N LEU A 201 2.02 38.77 62.57
CA LEU A 201 1.15 39.83 62.02
C LEU A 201 1.53 41.29 62.33
N THR A 202 1.25 42.25 61.41
CA THR A 202 0.28 43.39 61.56
C THR A 202 0.22 44.33 60.30
N PRO A 203 -0.80 45.21 60.14
CA PRO A 203 -1.40 45.62 58.85
C PRO A 203 -1.27 47.12 58.51
N ALA A 204 -1.50 47.49 57.23
CA ALA A 204 -1.99 48.81 56.76
C ALA A 204 -2.19 48.73 55.23
N GLY A 205 -3.41 48.76 54.68
CA GLY A 205 -4.10 50.00 54.29
C GLY A 205 -4.57 49.85 52.82
N PRO A 206 -5.72 50.42 52.42
CA PRO A 206 -6.46 50.02 51.22
C PRO A 206 -6.00 50.77 49.96
N ALA A 207 -5.91 50.05 48.84
CA ALA A 207 -5.66 50.60 47.50
C ALA A 207 -6.44 49.76 46.45
N PRO A 208 -6.82 50.35 45.30
CA PRO A 208 -8.18 50.29 44.77
C PRO A 208 -8.46 49.10 43.86
N VAL A 209 -9.75 48.79 43.77
CA VAL A 209 -10.36 47.85 42.81
C VAL A 209 -9.99 48.28 41.39
N ALA A 210 -9.13 47.50 40.74
CA ALA A 210 -8.90 47.54 39.30
C ALA A 210 -9.41 46.23 38.68
N SER A 211 -10.20 46.40 37.63
CA SER A 211 -10.95 45.44 36.84
C SER A 211 -10.14 44.20 36.41
N PRO A 212 -10.78 43.02 36.23
CA PRO A 212 -10.09 41.87 35.67
C PRO A 212 -9.67 42.15 34.20
N PRO A 213 -8.42 41.86 33.81
CA PRO A 213 -8.01 41.93 32.41
C PRO A 213 -8.75 40.87 31.58
N PRO A 214 -9.07 41.16 30.30
CA PRO A 214 -9.75 40.21 29.42
C PRO A 214 -8.90 38.94 29.24
N PRO A 215 -9.53 37.78 29.00
CA PRO A 215 -8.80 36.53 28.78
C PRO A 215 -7.80 36.75 27.64
N ALA A 216 -6.52 36.59 27.95
CA ALA A 216 -5.46 36.57 26.96
C ALA A 216 -5.86 35.55 25.90
N SER A 217 -6.09 36.04 24.67
CA SER A 217 -6.19 35.23 23.48
C SER A 217 -5.05 34.24 23.51
N GLN A 218 -5.39 32.94 23.65
CA GLN A 218 -4.45 31.87 23.43
C GLN A 218 -3.93 32.04 22.01
N ALA A 219 -2.71 32.57 21.89
CA ALA A 219 -1.95 32.46 20.67
C ALA A 219 -1.85 30.96 20.38
N SER A 220 -2.46 30.53 19.29
CA SER A 220 -2.36 29.18 18.78
C SER A 220 -0.88 28.76 18.82
N PRO A 221 -0.51 27.63 19.44
CA PRO A 221 0.85 27.15 19.31
C PRO A 221 1.11 26.91 17.83
N LEU A 222 2.15 27.55 17.29
CA LEU A 222 2.75 27.11 16.04
C LEU A 222 2.96 25.59 16.15
N PRO A 223 2.57 24.77 15.15
CA PRO A 223 2.84 23.34 15.20
C PRO A 223 4.35 23.13 15.25
N SER A 224 4.88 22.81 16.43
CA SER A 224 6.29 22.50 16.64
C SER A 224 6.60 21.17 15.97
N ILE A 225 7.22 21.24 14.79
CA ILE A 225 7.79 20.06 14.14
C ILE A 225 8.93 19.57 15.07
N PRO A 226 8.90 18.31 15.55
CA PRO A 226 9.98 17.81 16.37
C PRO A 226 11.28 17.77 15.54
N SER A 227 12.34 18.35 16.08
CA SER A 227 13.68 18.23 15.49
C SER A 227 14.09 16.75 15.46
N PRO A 228 14.74 16.27 14.39
CA PRO A 228 15.14 14.88 14.32
C PRO A 228 16.28 14.60 15.32
N ASP A 229 16.13 13.56 16.14
CA ASP A 229 17.14 13.12 17.11
C ASP A 229 18.29 12.32 16.47
N GLN A 230 18.20 12.03 15.17
CA GLN A 230 19.18 11.22 14.42
C GLN A 230 19.78 12.01 13.24
N PRO A 231 21.08 11.82 12.95
CA PRO A 231 21.71 12.42 11.79
C PRO A 231 21.15 11.85 10.48
N ASN A 232 21.16 12.65 9.42
CA ASN A 232 20.69 12.30 8.07
C ASN A 232 19.21 11.87 7.97
N VAL A 233 18.40 12.20 8.97
CA VAL A 233 16.96 12.03 8.94
C VAL A 233 16.31 13.32 8.49
N LEU A 234 15.56 13.26 7.39
CA LEU A 234 14.72 14.35 6.91
C LEU A 234 13.37 14.34 7.60
N VAL A 235 13.02 15.46 8.21
CA VAL A 235 11.68 15.73 8.76
C VAL A 235 11.16 17.04 8.19
N GLY A 236 9.85 17.16 8.09
CA GLY A 236 9.26 18.38 7.60
C GLY A 236 7.74 18.39 7.59
N GLN A 237 7.18 19.46 7.05
CA GLN A 237 5.75 19.64 6.86
C GLN A 237 5.47 20.21 5.49
N VAL A 238 4.39 19.75 4.86
CA VAL A 238 3.89 20.29 3.61
C VAL A 238 2.62 21.07 3.90
N ASN A 239 2.57 22.30 3.39
CA ASN A 239 1.48 23.24 3.57
C ASN A 239 0.85 23.59 2.21
N ASP A 240 -0.43 23.94 2.25
CA ASP A 240 -1.19 24.44 1.11
C ASP A 240 -0.91 25.94 0.85
N LEU A 241 -1.51 26.50 -0.20
CA LEU A 241 -1.44 27.91 -0.59
C LEU A 241 -1.78 28.89 0.56
N THR A 242 -2.64 28.44 1.48
CA THR A 242 -3.13 29.22 2.63
C THR A 242 -2.28 29.04 3.89
N GLY A 243 -1.22 28.23 3.83
CA GLY A 243 -0.40 27.86 4.99
C GLY A 243 -0.99 26.74 5.85
N SER A 244 -2.11 26.13 5.42
CA SER A 244 -2.73 25.01 6.13
C SER A 244 -1.99 23.69 5.89
N PRO A 245 -1.87 22.78 6.87
CA PRO A 245 -1.18 21.51 6.70
C PRO A 245 -1.86 20.61 5.65
N LEU A 246 -1.06 20.05 4.75
CA LEU A 246 -1.55 19.35 3.57
C LEU A 246 -1.27 17.85 3.63
N SER A 247 -2.33 17.08 3.90
CA SER A 247 -2.26 15.62 3.97
C SER A 247 -2.21 14.98 2.59
N GLY A 248 -1.53 13.83 2.53
CA GLY A 248 -1.59 12.91 1.40
C GLY A 248 -0.78 13.32 0.18
N VAL A 249 0.18 14.25 0.33
CA VAL A 249 1.14 14.65 -0.70
C VAL A 249 2.19 13.55 -0.84
N THR A 250 2.51 13.17 -2.09
CA THR A 250 3.58 12.22 -2.38
C THR A 250 4.89 13.00 -2.50
N LEU A 251 5.87 12.62 -1.71
CA LEU A 251 7.22 13.20 -1.69
C LEU A 251 8.19 12.19 -2.27
N GLU A 252 8.86 12.56 -3.35
CA GLU A 252 9.93 11.79 -3.98
C GLU A 252 11.27 12.46 -3.69
N ILE A 253 12.20 11.69 -3.11
CA ILE A 253 13.55 12.13 -2.79
C ILE A 253 14.48 11.50 -3.82
N VAL A 254 15.06 12.33 -4.68
CA VAL A 254 15.92 11.94 -5.79
C VAL A 254 17.36 12.35 -5.49
N ASP A 255 18.32 11.49 -5.77
CA ASP A 255 19.73 11.86 -5.70
C ASP A 255 20.06 12.83 -6.86
N SER A 256 20.55 14.03 -6.53
CA SER A 256 20.85 15.09 -7.50
C SER A 256 21.99 14.74 -8.46
N THR A 257 22.90 13.84 -8.06
CA THR A 257 24.06 13.46 -8.87
C THR A 257 23.72 12.32 -9.82
N THR A 258 22.94 11.35 -9.36
CA THR A 258 22.60 10.14 -10.15
C THR A 258 21.23 10.22 -10.82
N GLY A 259 20.35 11.12 -10.37
CA GLY A 259 18.96 11.21 -10.83
C GLY A 259 18.09 10.02 -10.38
N ILE A 260 18.60 9.13 -9.53
CA ILE A 260 17.90 7.93 -9.09
C ILE A 260 17.00 8.28 -7.89
N PRO A 261 15.73 7.86 -7.88
CA PRO A 261 14.86 8.05 -6.73
C PRO A 261 15.37 7.20 -5.56
N ALA A 262 15.81 7.88 -4.50
CA ALA A 262 16.32 7.26 -3.29
C ALA A 262 15.17 6.77 -2.39
N ARG A 263 14.11 7.57 -2.24
CA ARG A 263 12.95 7.26 -1.38
C ARG A 263 11.69 7.94 -1.90
N ALA A 264 10.53 7.33 -1.65
CA ALA A 264 9.23 7.96 -1.83
C ALA A 264 8.39 7.77 -0.56
N LEU A 265 7.67 8.80 -0.15
CA LEU A 265 6.89 8.80 1.09
C LEU A 265 5.67 9.71 0.96
N ARG A 266 4.69 9.56 1.86
CA ARG A 266 3.45 10.33 1.82
C ARG A 266 3.23 11.11 3.12
N THR A 267 2.79 12.36 3.03
CA THR A 267 2.50 13.18 4.22
C THR A 267 1.31 12.67 5.01
N ASN A 268 1.38 12.77 6.34
CA ASN A 268 0.31 12.38 7.25
C ASN A 268 -0.83 13.42 7.29
N ARG A 269 -1.85 13.20 8.15
CA ARG A 269 -3.00 14.12 8.29
C ARG A 269 -2.64 15.55 8.72
N LEU A 270 -1.49 15.72 9.37
CA LEU A 270 -0.95 17.01 9.80
C LEU A 270 0.02 17.60 8.77
N GLY A 271 0.10 17.03 7.57
CA GLY A 271 1.04 17.44 6.53
C GLY A 271 2.51 17.10 6.85
N GLN A 272 2.78 16.40 7.95
CA GLN A 272 4.14 16.09 8.37
C GLN A 272 4.70 14.89 7.61
N PHE A 273 6.01 14.88 7.43
CA PHE A 273 6.75 13.77 6.88
C PHE A 273 8.05 13.53 7.64
N GLN A 274 8.47 12.27 7.69
CA GLN A 274 9.73 11.84 8.27
C GLN A 274 10.22 10.58 7.56
N ILE A 275 11.51 10.51 7.24
CA ILE A 275 12.14 9.26 6.78
C ILE A 275 12.53 8.42 8.00
N ALA A 276 12.23 7.12 7.97
CA ALA A 276 12.60 6.19 9.03
C ALA A 276 14.07 5.72 8.93
N ILE A 277 14.61 5.71 7.71
CA ILE A 277 15.96 5.24 7.43
C ILE A 277 16.80 6.46 7.03
N PRO A 278 17.90 6.75 7.73
CA PRO A 278 18.79 7.85 7.40
C PRO A 278 19.30 7.76 5.95
N LEU A 279 19.36 8.90 5.26
CA LEU A 279 19.93 8.94 3.92
C LEU A 279 21.46 8.78 3.98
N PRO A 280 22.06 8.09 3.00
CA PRO A 280 23.50 8.18 2.79
C PRO A 280 23.94 9.64 2.61
N PRO A 281 25.19 9.98 2.95
CA PRO A 281 25.71 11.32 2.68
C PRO A 281 25.71 11.57 1.17
N GLY A 282 25.15 12.71 0.76
CA GLY A 282 24.89 13.03 -0.64
C GLY A 282 23.98 14.25 -0.80
N SER A 283 23.82 14.71 -2.04
CA SER A 283 22.95 15.83 -2.36
C SER A 283 21.65 15.31 -2.97
N TYR A 284 20.52 15.69 -2.38
CA TYR A 284 19.20 15.20 -2.76
C TYR A 284 18.27 16.35 -3.15
N VAL A 285 17.31 16.05 -4.02
CA VAL A 285 16.21 16.94 -4.38
C VAL A 285 14.90 16.28 -3.95
N ILE A 286 14.05 17.04 -3.27
CA ILE A 286 12.73 16.62 -2.82
C ILE A 286 11.70 17.21 -3.77
N ASN A 287 10.98 16.34 -4.48
CA ASN A 287 9.85 16.70 -5.32
C ASN A 287 8.55 16.35 -4.58
N ALA A 288 7.62 17.28 -4.54
CA ALA A 288 6.30 17.05 -3.95
C ALA A 288 5.23 17.04 -5.04
N GLU A 289 4.35 16.06 -5.02
CA GLU A 289 3.28 15.87 -5.99
C GLU A 289 1.92 15.69 -5.29
N LYS A 290 0.92 16.43 -5.77
CA LYS A 290 -0.48 16.26 -5.38
C LYS A 290 -1.40 16.76 -6.51
N GLU A 291 -2.51 16.05 -6.72
CA GLU A 291 -3.52 16.39 -7.73
C GLU A 291 -3.93 17.87 -7.64
N GLY A 292 -3.67 18.63 -8.71
CA GLY A 292 -4.06 20.05 -8.82
C GLY A 292 -3.20 21.07 -8.08
N LEU A 293 -2.10 20.65 -7.42
CA LEU A 293 -1.18 21.54 -6.71
C LEU A 293 0.26 21.34 -7.20
N LEU A 294 0.98 22.45 -7.40
CA LEU A 294 2.40 22.43 -7.76
C LEU A 294 3.26 22.82 -6.57
N PHE A 295 4.47 22.28 -6.50
CA PHE A 295 5.45 22.56 -5.45
C PHE A 295 6.81 22.81 -6.08
N ASP A 296 7.59 23.71 -5.47
CA ASP A 296 8.96 23.97 -5.90
C ASP A 296 9.89 22.86 -5.35
N PRO A 297 10.83 22.34 -6.15
CA PRO A 297 11.76 21.30 -5.72
C PRO A 297 12.75 21.84 -4.67
N VAL A 298 12.95 21.08 -3.58
CA VAL A 298 13.82 21.49 -2.46
C VAL A 298 15.12 20.71 -2.50
N SER A 299 16.26 21.41 -2.60
CA SER A 299 17.59 20.79 -2.55
C SER A 299 18.09 20.67 -1.12
N VAL A 300 18.60 19.50 -0.75
CA VAL A 300 19.09 19.19 0.59
C VAL A 300 20.43 18.46 0.51
N THR A 301 21.41 18.95 1.25
CA THR A 301 22.72 18.29 1.39
C THR A 301 22.77 17.50 2.68
N VAL A 302 23.05 16.20 2.58
CA VAL A 302 23.15 15.27 3.71
C VAL A 302 24.63 15.04 4.00
N ALA A 303 25.09 15.46 5.18
CA ALA A 303 26.52 15.46 5.56
C ALA A 303 26.78 14.86 6.96
N ASN A 304 26.14 13.74 7.30
CA ASN A 304 26.28 13.06 8.60
C ASN A 304 25.96 13.97 9.80
N SER A 305 25.02 14.90 9.62
CA SER A 305 24.58 15.88 10.61
C SER A 305 23.06 15.87 10.75
N VAL A 306 22.55 16.44 11.84
CA VAL A 306 21.11 16.64 12.04
C VAL A 306 20.62 17.73 11.08
N ILE A 307 19.63 17.38 10.27
CA ILE A 307 19.07 18.28 9.26
C ILE A 307 17.85 18.99 9.89
N PRO A 308 17.76 20.33 9.82
CA PRO A 308 16.62 21.05 10.38
C PRO A 308 15.32 20.70 9.65
N PRO A 309 14.15 20.84 10.32
CA PRO A 309 12.86 20.59 9.69
C PRO A 309 12.63 21.43 8.44
N ILE A 310 12.13 20.79 7.38
CA ILE A 310 11.88 21.43 6.08
C ILE A 310 10.38 21.75 5.95
N ALA A 311 10.05 22.99 5.59
CA ALA A 311 8.69 23.38 5.23
C ALA A 311 8.56 23.51 3.72
N ILE A 312 7.60 22.81 3.11
CA ILE A 312 7.30 22.87 1.67
C ILE A 312 5.91 23.47 1.51
N THR A 313 5.74 24.48 0.67
CA THR A 313 4.46 25.16 0.46
C THR A 313 3.99 25.01 -0.98
N ALA A 314 2.70 24.78 -1.17
CA ALA A 314 2.10 24.73 -2.52
C ALA A 314 2.15 26.10 -3.20
N LYS A 315 2.24 26.09 -4.53
CA LYS A 315 2.22 27.26 -5.40
C LYS A 315 1.00 27.19 -6.32
N PRO A 316 0.35 28.33 -6.65
CA PRO A 316 -0.77 28.30 -7.56
C PRO A 316 -0.28 27.85 -8.94
N ALA A 317 -1.00 26.91 -9.56
CA ALA A 317 -0.79 26.55 -10.95
C ALA A 317 -1.15 27.77 -11.81
N ILE A 318 -0.16 28.58 -12.17
CA ILE A 318 -0.37 29.67 -13.11
C ILE A 318 -0.64 29.02 -14.47
N SER A 319 -1.92 28.92 -14.83
CA SER A 319 -2.36 28.67 -16.21
C SER A 319 -1.77 29.78 -17.09
N SER A 320 -0.68 29.48 -17.78
CA SER A 320 -0.08 30.36 -18.76
C SER A 320 -0.92 30.36 -20.05
N GLN A 321 -2.11 30.95 -20.02
CA GLN A 321 -2.99 31.20 -21.17
C GLN A 321 -3.91 32.39 -20.86
N LEU A 322 -3.38 33.61 -21.06
CA LEU A 322 -4.13 34.80 -21.49
C LEU A 322 -3.12 35.96 -21.59
N ILE A 323 -2.35 35.96 -22.68
CA ILE A 323 -1.87 37.21 -23.26
C ILE A 323 -3.07 37.74 -24.04
N PRO A 324 -3.77 38.81 -23.61
CA PRO A 324 -4.67 39.51 -24.51
C PRO A 324 -3.81 40.21 -25.56
N ASP A 325 -3.97 39.81 -26.83
CA ASP A 325 -3.45 40.54 -27.99
C ASP A 325 -3.88 42.02 -27.90
N PRO A 326 -2.95 43.00 -27.85
CA PRO A 326 -3.29 44.40 -27.87
C PRO A 326 -3.41 44.91 -29.31
N LEU A 327 -4.25 44.29 -30.15
CA LEU A 327 -4.50 44.78 -31.51
C LEU A 327 -5.97 44.55 -31.93
N ALA A 328 -6.88 45.25 -31.27
CA ALA A 328 -8.24 45.47 -31.76
C ALA A 328 -8.71 46.88 -31.40
N LEU A 329 -7.98 47.89 -31.87
CA LEU A 329 -8.43 49.28 -31.92
C LEU A 329 -7.92 49.91 -33.21
N SER A 330 -8.77 49.95 -34.23
CA SER A 330 -8.85 51.09 -35.14
C SER A 330 -10.28 51.23 -35.66
N PRO A 331 -10.82 52.46 -35.69
CA PRO A 331 -12.22 52.80 -35.96
C PRO A 331 -12.60 52.73 -37.44
#